data_AF-A0A8J1TSE4-F1
#
_entry.id   AF-A0A8J1TSE4-F1
#
_cell.length_a   1.000
_cell.length_b   1.000
_cell.length_c   1.000
_cell.angle_alpha   90.00
_cell.angle_beta   90.00
_cell.angle_gamma   90.00
#
_symmetry.space_group_name_H-M   'P 1'
#
loop_
_entity.id
_entity.type
_entity.pdbx_description
1 polymer ?
#
loop_
_entity_poly.entity_id
_entity_poly.type
_entity_poly.pdbx_seq_one_letter_code
_entity_poly.pdbx_strand_id
1 'polypeptide(L)'
;MCNMYVAVALPSAAERCYSGGKGYHVGDDFIGEDGCSICICTTHGSDCNEEPCIDPPHPTEPRLLPVCEYNGREYQPGQTFPPEDGCGQCECVEARGQVRVACTDNNCAPRQCAFRSRLYRLGQEFEIEEGCIKCQCLMSDENQPTVTCGKNRCAISTTNKPKFCRYNYRNFEVGDRFPAEDGCNECTCEGNEHHGPSVHCTEMACMKTTRRTHEIPLCRYNDQVYKVGERFPAEDGCNKCICEANEHNRPSVSCTEIDCMKTTRRPPVCMYNDNVYEVGDSFPA
;
A
#
# COMPACT_ATOMS: atom_id res chain seq x y z
N MET A 1 87.17 -20.35 -64.96
CA MET A 1 85.75 -19.91 -64.97
C MET A 1 85.33 -19.73 -63.53
N CYS A 2 85.13 -18.48 -63.11
CA CYS A 2 84.40 -18.17 -61.89
C CYS A 2 82.97 -18.70 -62.01
N ASN A 3 82.41 -19.23 -60.93
CA ASN A 3 81.00 -19.01 -60.69
C ASN A 3 80.74 -18.75 -59.21
N MET A 4 80.01 -17.68 -59.00
CA MET A 4 79.88 -16.89 -57.79
C MET A 4 78.67 -17.41 -57.02
N TYR A 5 78.87 -18.00 -55.85
CA TYR A 5 77.78 -18.22 -54.90
C TYR A 5 77.81 -17.10 -53.87
N VAL A 6 76.78 -16.24 -53.98
CA VAL A 6 76.44 -15.21 -53.00
C VAL A 6 76.03 -15.92 -51.71
N ALA A 7 76.86 -15.85 -50.68
CA ALA A 7 76.41 -16.13 -49.33
C ALA A 7 75.64 -14.89 -48.84
N VAL A 8 74.32 -14.99 -48.85
CA VAL A 8 73.44 -14.06 -48.14
C VAL A 8 73.71 -14.25 -46.65
N ALA A 9 74.50 -13.35 -46.05
CA ALA A 9 74.54 -13.24 -44.59
C ALA A 9 73.21 -12.63 -44.15
N LEU A 10 72.46 -13.44 -43.40
CA LEU A 10 71.14 -13.16 -42.83
C LEU A 10 71.13 -11.87 -41.97
N PRO A 11 69.97 -11.21 -41.81
CA PRO A 11 69.84 -9.97 -41.04
C PRO A 11 70.35 -10.14 -39.60
N SER A 12 70.93 -9.07 -39.09
CA SER A 12 71.52 -8.95 -37.76
C SER A 12 70.61 -9.49 -36.66
N ALA A 13 71.24 -10.06 -35.65
CA ALA A 13 70.65 -10.67 -34.46
C ALA A 13 69.45 -9.88 -33.92
N ALA A 14 68.41 -10.62 -33.54
CA ALA A 14 67.19 -10.11 -32.95
C ALA A 14 67.48 -9.10 -31.83
N GLU A 15 66.92 -7.89 -31.96
CA GLU A 15 66.88 -6.87 -30.89
C GLU A 15 66.04 -7.44 -29.74
N ARG A 16 66.72 -8.10 -28.81
CA ARG A 16 66.13 -8.64 -27.60
C ARG A 16 66.86 -8.09 -26.40
N CYS A 17 66.10 -7.76 -25.37
CA CYS A 17 66.64 -7.44 -24.05
C CYS A 17 66.64 -8.71 -23.19
N TYR A 18 67.54 -8.77 -22.21
CA TYR A 18 67.63 -9.91 -21.30
C TYR A 18 67.65 -9.40 -19.86
N SER A 19 66.80 -9.99 -19.01
CA SER A 19 66.77 -9.75 -17.56
C SER A 19 66.54 -11.07 -16.84
N GLY A 20 67.38 -11.40 -15.85
CA GLY A 20 67.26 -12.64 -15.08
C GLY A 20 67.30 -13.92 -15.93
N GLY A 21 67.98 -13.91 -17.07
CA GLY A 21 68.07 -15.03 -18.01
C GLY A 21 66.86 -15.23 -18.94
N LYS A 22 65.82 -14.38 -18.84
CA LYS A 22 64.68 -14.35 -19.76
C LYS A 22 64.90 -13.32 -20.87
N GLY A 23 64.53 -13.66 -22.10
CA GLY A 23 64.60 -12.75 -23.26
C GLY A 23 63.27 -12.04 -23.52
N TYR A 24 63.34 -10.77 -23.89
CA TYR A 24 62.22 -9.85 -24.13
C TYR A 24 62.36 -9.21 -25.52
N HIS A 25 61.23 -8.99 -26.19
CA HIS A 25 61.18 -8.31 -27.49
C HIS A 25 61.12 -6.79 -27.31
N VAL A 26 61.57 -6.04 -28.32
CA VAL A 26 61.38 -4.58 -28.36
C VAL A 26 59.90 -4.24 -28.16
N GLY A 27 59.63 -3.36 -27.20
CA GLY A 27 58.29 -2.95 -26.77
C GLY A 27 57.80 -3.64 -25.48
N ASP A 28 58.41 -4.76 -25.08
CA ASP A 28 58.03 -5.45 -23.84
C ASP A 28 58.46 -4.64 -22.60
N ASP A 29 57.57 -4.55 -21.61
CA ASP A 29 57.90 -4.14 -20.25
C ASP A 29 58.34 -5.35 -19.40
N PHE A 30 59.32 -5.15 -18.53
CA PHE A 30 59.83 -6.17 -17.62
C PHE A 30 60.47 -5.59 -16.37
N ILE A 31 60.62 -6.42 -15.34
CA ILE A 31 61.31 -6.05 -14.11
C ILE A 31 62.82 -6.24 -14.28
N GLY A 32 63.59 -5.20 -13.93
CA GLY A 32 65.05 -5.19 -13.94
C GLY A 32 65.65 -6.22 -12.98
N GLU A 33 66.95 -6.47 -13.10
CA GLU A 33 67.64 -7.48 -12.27
C GLU A 33 67.67 -7.13 -10.77
N ASP A 34 67.48 -5.85 -10.45
CA ASP A 34 67.32 -5.35 -9.08
C ASP A 34 65.96 -5.71 -8.44
N GLY A 35 65.03 -6.27 -9.22
CA GLY A 35 63.73 -6.74 -8.77
C GLY A 35 62.69 -5.65 -8.55
N CYS A 36 62.97 -4.39 -8.89
CA CYS A 36 62.04 -3.27 -8.65
C CYS A 36 61.96 -2.27 -9.81
N SER A 37 63.03 -2.10 -10.59
CA SER A 37 63.04 -1.18 -11.71
C SER A 37 62.14 -1.71 -12.82
N ILE A 38 61.30 -0.85 -13.40
CA ILE A 38 60.49 -1.16 -14.58
C ILE A 38 61.30 -0.75 -15.80
N CYS A 39 61.59 -1.71 -16.65
CA CYS A 39 62.36 -1.55 -17.87
C CYS A 39 61.48 -1.76 -19.10
N ILE A 40 61.75 -1.02 -20.16
CA ILE A 40 61.17 -1.25 -21.49
C ILE A 40 62.29 -1.69 -22.43
N CYS A 41 62.04 -2.75 -23.19
CA CYS A 41 63.00 -3.16 -24.21
C CYS A 41 62.90 -2.24 -25.43
N THR A 42 63.97 -1.51 -25.74
CA THR A 42 64.06 -0.64 -26.91
C THR A 42 65.01 -1.24 -27.96
N THR A 43 65.02 -0.67 -29.15
CA THR A 43 66.01 -1.00 -30.19
C THR A 43 67.46 -0.71 -29.75
N HIS A 44 67.65 0.07 -28.68
CA HIS A 44 68.95 0.43 -28.12
C HIS A 44 69.30 -0.34 -26.84
N GLY A 45 68.46 -1.28 -26.41
CA GLY A 45 68.62 -2.04 -25.17
C GLY A 45 67.55 -1.69 -24.14
N SER A 46 67.82 -2.03 -22.88
CA SER A 46 66.89 -1.84 -21.76
C SER A 46 66.94 -0.40 -21.27
N ASP A 47 65.80 0.28 -21.28
CA ASP A 47 65.64 1.61 -20.66
C ASP A 47 64.80 1.43 -19.38
N CYS A 48 65.39 1.73 -18.22
CA CYS A 48 64.82 1.44 -16.91
C CYS A 48 64.65 2.73 -16.11
N ASN A 49 63.61 2.82 -15.29
CA ASN A 49 63.49 3.93 -14.35
C ASN A 49 64.56 3.86 -13.24
N GLU A 50 65.08 5.00 -12.82
CA GLU A 50 66.09 5.10 -11.74
C GLU A 50 65.44 5.44 -10.39
N GLU A 51 64.38 4.72 -10.01
CA GLU A 51 63.76 4.90 -8.69
C GLU A 51 64.44 3.99 -7.66
N PRO A 52 64.78 4.49 -6.45
CA PRO A 52 65.40 3.65 -5.43
C PRO A 52 64.46 2.50 -5.05
N CYS A 53 64.95 1.26 -5.07
CA CYS A 53 64.23 0.12 -4.53
C CYS A 53 64.02 0.32 -3.02
N ILE A 54 62.87 0.88 -2.65
CA ILE A 54 62.37 0.85 -1.27
C ILE A 54 61.77 -0.55 -1.08
N ASP A 55 62.10 -1.21 0.03
CA ASP A 55 61.68 -2.57 0.44
C ASP A 55 60.34 -3.07 -0.18
N PRO A 56 60.27 -4.36 -0.54
CA PRO A 56 59.98 -4.85 -1.88
C PRO A 56 58.55 -4.57 -2.35
N PRO A 57 58.34 -4.16 -3.62
CA PRO A 57 57.02 -4.22 -4.23
C PRO A 57 56.64 -5.70 -4.34
N HIS A 58 55.67 -6.10 -3.54
CA HIS A 58 54.97 -7.37 -3.71
C HIS A 58 54.54 -7.52 -5.17
N PRO A 59 54.53 -8.77 -5.71
CA PRO A 59 54.06 -9.02 -7.06
C PRO A 59 52.64 -8.46 -7.20
N THR A 60 52.53 -7.44 -8.05
CA THR A 60 51.30 -6.95 -8.69
C THR A 60 50.04 -7.67 -8.24
N GLU A 61 49.43 -7.22 -7.13
CA GLU A 61 47.98 -7.31 -7.10
C GLU A 61 47.50 -6.50 -8.31
N PRO A 62 46.68 -7.08 -9.20
CA PRO A 62 46.09 -6.30 -10.27
C PRO A 62 45.44 -5.10 -9.60
N ARG A 63 45.79 -3.88 -10.02
CA ARG A 63 45.06 -2.69 -9.60
C ARG A 63 43.60 -2.95 -9.97
N LEU A 64 42.81 -3.40 -9.00
CA LEU A 64 41.36 -3.44 -9.08
C LEU A 64 40.98 -2.01 -9.39
N LEU A 65 40.62 -1.75 -10.65
CA LEU A 65 40.05 -0.46 -11.02
C LEU A 65 38.95 -0.18 -10.01
N PRO A 66 38.96 0.99 -9.34
CA PRO A 66 37.95 1.27 -8.34
C PRO A 66 36.57 1.16 -9.01
N VAL A 67 35.73 0.25 -8.51
CA VAL A 67 34.37 0.05 -8.97
C VAL A 67 33.40 0.70 -7.99
N CYS A 68 32.27 1.18 -8.48
CA CYS A 68 31.18 1.56 -7.59
C CYS A 68 30.45 0.30 -7.13
N GLU A 69 30.34 0.10 -5.82
CA GLU A 69 29.42 -0.87 -5.26
C GLU A 69 28.06 -0.21 -5.01
N TYR A 70 27.00 -0.77 -5.57
CA TYR A 70 25.63 -0.33 -5.33
C TYR A 70 24.71 -1.55 -5.18
N ASN A 71 24.08 -1.69 -4.01
CA ASN A 71 23.18 -2.80 -3.68
C ASN A 71 23.79 -4.20 -3.95
N GLY A 72 25.06 -4.38 -3.59
CA GLY A 72 25.78 -5.65 -3.77
C GLY A 72 26.12 -6.00 -5.22
N ARG A 73 26.03 -5.03 -6.15
CA ARG A 73 26.52 -5.15 -7.53
C ARG A 73 27.66 -4.15 -7.75
N GLU A 74 28.61 -4.56 -8.58
CA GLU A 74 29.75 -3.74 -8.99
C GLU A 74 29.49 -3.09 -10.34
N TYR A 75 29.85 -1.81 -10.46
CA TYR A 75 29.69 -0.99 -11.65
C TYR A 75 31.02 -0.34 -12.02
N GLN A 76 31.39 -0.42 -13.30
CA GLN A 76 32.61 0.20 -13.81
C GLN A 76 32.44 1.73 -13.92
N PRO A 77 33.52 2.52 -13.81
CA PRO A 77 33.48 3.95 -14.11
C PRO A 77 32.81 4.26 -15.47
N GLY A 78 31.88 5.21 -15.49
CA GLY A 78 31.06 5.59 -16.64
C GLY A 78 29.84 4.70 -16.89
N GLN A 79 29.68 3.59 -16.14
CA GLN A 79 28.50 2.74 -16.28
C GLN A 79 27.27 3.40 -15.68
N THR A 80 26.18 3.41 -16.45
CA THR A 80 24.87 3.86 -15.97
C THR A 80 23.97 2.67 -15.62
N PHE A 81 23.11 2.84 -14.62
CA PHE A 81 22.22 1.80 -14.11
C PHE A 81 20.95 2.38 -13.46
N PRO A 82 19.85 1.61 -13.43
CA PRO A 82 18.64 2.03 -12.74
C PRO A 82 18.80 1.95 -11.21
N PRO A 83 18.32 2.96 -10.45
CA PRO A 83 18.23 2.88 -8.99
C PRO A 83 17.18 1.86 -8.52
N GLU A 84 17.22 1.49 -7.25
CA GLU A 84 16.32 0.48 -6.64
C GLU A 84 14.83 0.82 -6.80
N ASP A 85 14.48 2.10 -6.75
CA ASP A 85 13.12 2.59 -6.90
C ASP A 85 12.66 2.65 -8.38
N GLY A 86 13.54 2.32 -9.32
CA GLY A 86 13.28 2.34 -10.75
C GLY A 86 13.01 3.73 -11.32
N CYS A 87 13.43 4.79 -10.62
CA CYS A 87 13.17 6.18 -11.01
C CYS A 87 14.48 6.98 -11.16
N GLY A 88 14.68 7.55 -12.35
CA GLY A 88 15.93 8.23 -12.69
C GLY A 88 17.01 7.27 -13.16
N GLN A 89 18.24 7.74 -13.13
CA GLN A 89 19.41 7.01 -13.60
C GLN A 89 20.59 7.33 -12.68
N CYS A 90 21.31 6.29 -12.30
CA CYS A 90 22.57 6.39 -11.58
C CYS A 90 23.74 6.15 -12.53
N GLU A 91 24.88 6.75 -12.21
CA GLU A 91 26.14 6.59 -12.91
C GLU A 91 27.26 6.36 -11.90
N CYS A 92 28.16 5.43 -12.21
CA CYS A 92 29.42 5.31 -11.49
C CYS A 92 30.39 6.38 -11.99
N VAL A 93 30.58 7.45 -11.23
CA VAL A 93 31.42 8.57 -11.64
C VAL A 93 32.81 8.45 -11.03
N GLU A 94 33.85 8.62 -11.84
CA GLU A 94 35.23 8.72 -11.40
C GLU A 94 35.67 10.18 -11.40
N ALA A 95 36.22 10.65 -10.27
CA ALA A 95 36.83 11.95 -10.17
C ALA A 95 38.09 11.87 -9.30
N ARG A 96 39.24 12.29 -9.84
CA ARG A 96 40.53 12.32 -9.13
C ARG A 96 40.94 10.95 -8.54
N GLY A 97 40.69 9.87 -9.27
CA GLY A 97 41.03 8.50 -8.85
C GLY A 97 40.13 7.92 -7.75
N GLN A 98 39.02 8.60 -7.42
CA GLN A 98 37.97 8.10 -6.53
C GLN A 98 36.69 7.87 -7.33
N VAL A 99 35.95 6.83 -6.96
CA VAL A 99 34.66 6.50 -7.57
C VAL A 99 33.52 6.71 -6.59
N ARG A 100 32.37 7.13 -7.10
CA ARG A 100 31.12 7.23 -6.33
C ARG A 100 29.91 7.01 -7.23
N VAL A 101 28.81 6.57 -6.63
CA VAL A 101 27.51 6.52 -7.31
C VAL A 101 26.89 7.92 -7.29
N ALA A 102 26.51 8.43 -8.45
CA ALA A 102 25.73 9.66 -8.58
C ALA A 102 24.40 9.35 -9.27
N CYS A 103 23.29 9.67 -8.62
CA CYS A 103 21.95 9.45 -9.17
C CYS A 103 21.26 10.79 -9.47
N THR A 104 20.43 10.81 -10.51
CA THR A 104 19.61 11.98 -10.86
C THR A 104 18.41 12.10 -9.90
N ASP A 105 18.31 13.23 -9.20
CA ASP A 105 17.17 13.59 -8.36
C ASP A 105 15.99 14.05 -9.24
N ASN A 106 15.35 13.09 -9.92
CA ASN A 106 14.19 13.36 -10.76
C ASN A 106 12.89 13.31 -9.96
N ASN A 107 12.73 14.19 -8.94
CA ASN A 107 11.49 14.41 -8.17
C ASN A 107 10.58 13.16 -8.13
N CYS A 108 11.13 12.05 -7.62
CA CYS A 108 10.52 10.74 -7.77
C CYS A 108 9.34 10.63 -6.81
N ALA A 109 8.14 10.98 -7.29
CA ALA A 109 6.93 10.51 -6.65
C ALA A 109 7.02 8.97 -6.61
N PRO A 110 6.86 8.33 -5.44
CA PRO A 110 7.06 6.89 -5.34
C PRO A 110 6.14 6.18 -6.34
N ARG A 111 6.74 5.46 -7.31
CA ARG A 111 6.00 4.61 -8.26
C ARG A 111 5.48 3.39 -7.53
N GLN A 112 4.45 3.61 -6.73
CA GLN A 112 3.83 2.62 -5.86
C GLN A 112 2.36 2.49 -6.20
N CYS A 113 1.87 1.26 -6.11
CA CYS A 113 0.45 1.00 -6.20
C CYS A 113 -0.16 1.06 -4.80
N ALA A 114 -1.28 1.76 -4.66
CA ALA A 114 -2.10 1.70 -3.46
C ALA A 114 -3.16 0.59 -3.63
N PHE A 115 -3.22 -0.36 -2.70
CA PHE A 115 -4.22 -1.41 -2.69
C PHE A 115 -4.65 -1.76 -1.27
N ARG A 116 -5.96 -1.64 -0.97
CA ARG A 116 -6.56 -1.84 0.36
C ARG A 116 -5.77 -1.14 1.49
N SER A 117 -5.41 0.13 1.26
CA SER A 117 -4.64 0.99 2.18
C SER A 117 -3.19 0.54 2.46
N ARG A 118 -2.65 -0.39 1.68
CA ARG A 118 -1.24 -0.74 1.66
C ARG A 118 -0.57 -0.21 0.39
N LEU A 119 0.71 0.11 0.51
CA LEU A 119 1.55 0.55 -0.60
C LEU A 119 2.42 -0.63 -1.06
N TYR A 120 2.48 -0.81 -2.37
CA TYR A 120 3.26 -1.86 -3.04
C TYR A 120 4.25 -1.22 -4.00
N ARG A 121 5.50 -1.65 -3.96
CA ARG A 121 6.52 -1.16 -4.90
C ARG A 121 6.24 -1.68 -6.30
N LEU A 122 6.68 -0.95 -7.32
CA LEU A 122 6.61 -1.43 -8.69
C LEU A 122 7.32 -2.79 -8.84
N GLY A 123 6.68 -3.74 -9.52
CA GLY A 123 7.12 -5.13 -9.67
C GLY A 123 6.77 -6.04 -8.49
N GLN A 124 6.38 -5.50 -7.33
CA GLN A 124 6.07 -6.31 -6.15
C GLN A 124 4.84 -7.18 -6.39
N GLU A 125 5.02 -8.49 -6.18
CA GLU A 125 3.95 -9.48 -6.16
C GLU A 125 3.39 -9.65 -4.75
N PHE A 126 2.10 -9.95 -4.67
CA PHE A 126 1.41 -10.26 -3.42
C PHE A 126 0.17 -11.11 -3.67
N GLU A 127 -0.28 -11.79 -2.63
CA GLU A 127 -1.45 -12.65 -2.71
C GLU A 127 -2.61 -12.10 -1.89
N ILE A 128 -3.82 -12.28 -2.40
CA ILE A 128 -5.08 -11.93 -1.73
C ILE A 128 -5.99 -13.17 -1.70
N GLU A 129 -7.04 -13.12 -0.89
CA GLU A 129 -7.98 -14.24 -0.70
C GLU A 129 -7.25 -15.54 -0.29
N GLU A 130 -6.49 -15.48 0.82
CA GLU A 130 -5.74 -16.61 1.41
C GLU A 130 -4.77 -17.31 0.43
N GLY A 131 -4.10 -16.54 -0.44
CA GLY A 131 -3.12 -17.10 -1.38
C GLY A 131 -3.69 -17.48 -2.74
N CYS A 132 -5.01 -17.39 -2.91
CA CYS A 132 -5.68 -17.84 -4.13
C CYS A 132 -5.43 -16.93 -5.35
N ILE A 133 -5.44 -15.62 -5.13
CA ILE A 133 -5.29 -14.63 -6.21
C ILE A 133 -3.94 -13.94 -6.08
N LYS A 134 -3.11 -14.10 -7.10
CA LYS A 134 -1.85 -13.38 -7.25
C LYS A 134 -2.11 -12.02 -7.88
N CYS A 135 -1.52 -11.00 -7.30
CA CYS A 135 -1.54 -9.62 -7.77
C CYS A 135 -0.10 -9.09 -7.89
N GLN A 136 0.09 -8.11 -8.77
CA GLN A 136 1.37 -7.44 -8.95
C GLN A 136 1.14 -5.95 -9.20
N CYS A 137 2.03 -5.12 -8.65
CA CYS A 137 2.07 -3.69 -8.97
C CYS A 137 2.84 -3.49 -10.27
N LEU A 138 2.19 -2.99 -11.32
CA LEU A 138 2.76 -2.80 -12.66
C LEU A 138 2.50 -1.38 -13.16
N MET A 139 3.21 -0.96 -14.21
CA MET A 139 2.88 0.27 -14.92
C MET A 139 1.73 0.00 -15.88
N SER A 140 0.72 0.87 -15.89
CA SER A 140 -0.31 0.88 -16.92
C SER A 140 0.22 1.43 -18.23
N ASP A 141 -0.57 1.27 -19.31
CA ASP A 141 -0.30 1.86 -20.62
C ASP A 141 -0.26 3.40 -20.59
N GLU A 142 -0.92 4.01 -19.59
CA GLU A 142 -0.90 5.46 -19.34
C GLU A 142 0.26 5.89 -18.43
N ASN A 143 1.25 5.01 -18.22
CA ASN A 143 2.42 5.27 -17.39
C ASN A 143 2.07 5.60 -15.93
N GLN A 144 1.03 4.95 -15.38
CA GLN A 144 0.63 5.07 -13.96
C GLN A 144 0.74 3.72 -13.22
N PRO A 145 1.28 3.69 -11.98
CA PRO A 145 1.40 2.46 -11.21
C PRO A 145 0.01 1.93 -10.80
N THR A 146 -0.34 0.73 -11.27
CA THR A 146 -1.64 0.09 -11.06
C THR A 146 -1.46 -1.35 -10.57
N VAL A 147 -2.34 -1.82 -9.68
CA VAL A 147 -2.39 -3.24 -9.29
C VAL A 147 -3.13 -4.06 -10.33
N THR A 148 -2.47 -5.10 -10.84
CA THR A 148 -3.05 -6.10 -11.74
C THR A 148 -3.16 -7.43 -11.01
N CYS A 149 -4.34 -8.04 -10.99
CA CYS A 149 -4.59 -9.33 -10.34
C CYS A 149 -5.04 -10.40 -11.33
N GLY A 150 -4.64 -11.65 -11.09
CA GLY A 150 -5.09 -12.81 -11.87
C GLY A 150 -6.60 -13.05 -11.72
N LYS A 151 -7.23 -13.59 -12.77
CA LYS A 151 -8.68 -13.88 -12.79
C LYS A 151 -9.05 -15.23 -12.17
N ASN A 152 -8.21 -15.75 -11.27
CA ASN A 152 -8.45 -17.06 -10.65
C ASN A 152 -9.76 -17.02 -9.86
N ARG A 153 -10.61 -18.03 -10.06
CA ARG A 153 -11.79 -18.23 -9.21
C ARG A 153 -11.35 -19.01 -7.99
N CYS A 154 -11.47 -18.40 -6.81
CA CYS A 154 -11.22 -19.12 -5.57
C CYS A 154 -12.35 -20.12 -5.35
N ALA A 155 -11.98 -21.39 -5.17
CA ALA A 155 -12.91 -22.35 -4.60
C ALA A 155 -13.25 -21.84 -3.20
N ILE A 156 -14.50 -21.45 -2.99
CA ILE A 156 -14.99 -21.09 -1.66
C ILE A 156 -14.90 -22.36 -0.82
N SER A 157 -13.84 -22.47 -0.01
CA SER A 157 -13.71 -23.57 0.92
C SER A 157 -14.82 -23.44 1.95
N THR A 158 -15.75 -24.39 1.95
CA THR A 158 -16.87 -24.45 2.90
C THR A 158 -16.42 -24.67 4.35
N THR A 159 -15.11 -24.90 4.58
CA THR A 159 -14.52 -25.08 5.92
C THR A 159 -14.02 -23.77 6.57
N ASN A 160 -13.85 -22.68 5.81
CA ASN A 160 -13.37 -21.37 6.29
C ASN A 160 -14.40 -20.26 6.06
N LYS A 161 -15.69 -20.53 6.27
CA LYS A 161 -16.69 -19.46 6.25
C LYS A 161 -16.43 -18.56 7.46
N PRO A 162 -16.18 -17.24 7.29
CA PRO A 162 -16.02 -16.35 8.42
C PRO A 162 -17.27 -16.45 9.29
N LYS A 163 -17.10 -16.63 10.60
CA LYS A 163 -18.21 -16.67 11.59
C LYS A 163 -18.58 -15.28 12.11
N PHE A 164 -18.11 -14.24 11.43
CA PHE A 164 -18.27 -12.85 11.83
C PHE A 164 -18.69 -12.03 10.61
N CYS A 165 -19.48 -11.00 10.86
CA CYS A 165 -19.77 -9.97 9.87
C CYS A 165 -18.64 -8.94 9.85
N ARG A 166 -18.31 -8.43 8.66
CA ARG A 166 -17.40 -7.29 8.53
C ARG A 166 -18.17 -6.03 8.18
N TYR A 167 -18.10 -5.02 9.04
CA TYR A 167 -18.72 -3.70 8.85
C TYR A 167 -17.72 -2.60 9.18
N ASN A 168 -17.49 -1.70 8.23
CA ASN A 168 -16.56 -0.57 8.38
C ASN A 168 -15.23 -0.94 9.06
N TYR A 169 -14.59 -1.97 8.49
CA TYR A 169 -13.28 -2.48 8.90
C TYR A 169 -13.23 -3.10 10.30
N ARG A 170 -14.38 -3.27 10.97
CA ARG A 170 -14.52 -4.01 12.23
C ARG A 170 -15.19 -5.36 11.98
N ASN A 171 -14.88 -6.30 12.86
CA ASN A 171 -15.49 -7.63 12.87
C ASN A 171 -16.50 -7.69 14.02
N PHE A 172 -17.69 -8.21 13.73
CA PHE A 172 -18.79 -8.39 14.66
C PHE A 172 -19.19 -9.87 14.67
N GLU A 173 -19.39 -10.45 15.83
CA GLU A 173 -19.83 -11.83 15.98
C GLU A 173 -21.31 -11.96 15.59
N VAL A 174 -21.71 -13.15 15.16
CA VAL A 174 -23.13 -13.43 14.89
C VAL A 174 -23.94 -13.22 16.17
N GLY A 175 -24.98 -12.38 16.08
CA GLY A 175 -25.81 -11.95 17.19
C GLY A 175 -25.50 -10.55 17.69
N ASP A 176 -24.36 -9.95 17.31
CA ASP A 176 -24.00 -8.60 17.72
C ASP A 176 -24.97 -7.56 17.16
N ARG A 177 -25.30 -6.57 18.01
CA ARG A 177 -25.99 -5.32 17.64
C ARG A 177 -25.04 -4.15 17.82
N PHE A 178 -24.98 -3.26 16.83
CA PHE A 178 -24.05 -2.13 16.83
C PHE A 178 -24.61 -0.94 16.06
N PRO A 179 -24.22 0.30 16.40
CA PRO A 179 -24.65 1.48 15.68
C PRO A 179 -24.09 1.51 14.26
N ALA A 180 -24.92 1.92 13.30
CA ALA A 180 -24.51 2.22 11.94
C ALA A 180 -23.66 3.50 11.87
N GLU A 181 -22.92 3.68 10.79
CA GLU A 181 -22.09 4.89 10.59
C GLU A 181 -22.88 6.19 10.49
N ASP A 182 -24.15 6.10 10.09
CA ASP A 182 -25.06 7.25 10.07
C ASP A 182 -25.48 7.73 11.46
N GLY A 183 -25.10 6.99 12.52
CA GLY A 183 -25.33 7.34 13.92
C GLY A 183 -26.80 7.27 14.36
N CYS A 184 -27.70 6.82 13.49
CA CYS A 184 -29.13 6.77 13.77
C CYS A 184 -29.73 5.37 13.54
N ASN A 185 -29.16 4.58 12.64
CA ASN A 185 -29.55 3.20 12.42
C ASN A 185 -28.81 2.24 13.35
N GLU A 186 -29.47 1.11 13.66
CA GLU A 186 -28.87 -0.02 14.35
C GLU A 186 -28.64 -1.15 13.35
N CYS A 187 -27.46 -1.77 13.41
CA CYS A 187 -27.08 -2.91 12.61
C CYS A 187 -27.02 -4.17 13.46
N THR A 188 -27.38 -5.31 12.88
CA THR A 188 -27.26 -6.63 13.48
C THR A 188 -26.42 -7.52 12.58
N CYS A 189 -25.48 -8.28 13.17
CA CYS A 189 -24.79 -9.35 12.47
C CYS A 189 -25.61 -10.64 12.55
N GLU A 190 -26.16 -11.09 11.43
CA GLU A 190 -26.97 -12.30 11.37
C GLU A 190 -26.22 -13.41 10.65
N GLY A 191 -26.29 -14.64 11.17
CA GLY A 191 -25.70 -15.82 10.56
C GLY A 191 -26.72 -16.60 9.74
N ASN A 192 -26.42 -16.86 8.46
CA ASN A 192 -27.20 -17.80 7.66
C ASN A 192 -26.36 -19.05 7.32
N GLU A 193 -26.90 -20.24 7.59
CA GLU A 193 -26.25 -21.52 7.32
C GLU A 193 -25.83 -21.66 5.84
N HIS A 194 -26.67 -21.19 4.91
CA HIS A 194 -26.43 -21.27 3.47
C HIS A 194 -25.61 -20.09 2.94
N HIS A 195 -25.86 -18.86 3.42
CA HIS A 195 -25.29 -17.64 2.80
C HIS A 195 -24.14 -16.98 3.58
N GLY A 196 -23.87 -17.43 4.81
CA GLY A 196 -22.81 -16.87 5.66
C GLY A 196 -23.32 -15.70 6.49
N PRO A 197 -22.49 -15.13 7.37
CA PRO A 197 -22.90 -13.99 8.17
C PRO A 197 -23.00 -12.71 7.34
N SER A 198 -24.09 -11.97 7.53
CA SER A 198 -24.37 -10.70 6.86
C SER A 198 -24.84 -9.64 7.84
N VAL A 199 -24.55 -8.37 7.53
CA VAL A 199 -25.02 -7.24 8.32
C VAL A 199 -26.35 -6.75 7.77
N HIS A 200 -27.33 -6.63 8.66
CA HIS A 200 -28.61 -6.01 8.38
C HIS A 200 -28.77 -4.79 9.27
N CYS A 201 -28.94 -3.61 8.67
CA CYS A 201 -29.21 -2.38 9.41
C CYS A 201 -30.66 -1.97 9.22
N THR A 202 -31.21 -1.28 10.22
CA THR A 202 -32.48 -0.56 10.06
C THR A 202 -32.33 0.49 8.96
N GLU A 203 -33.40 0.76 8.22
CA GLU A 203 -33.43 1.82 7.20
C GLU A 203 -34.32 2.98 7.66
N MET A 204 -33.96 3.55 8.81
CA MET A 204 -34.57 4.80 9.25
C MET A 204 -33.91 5.96 8.51
N ALA A 205 -34.72 6.94 8.09
CA ALA A 205 -34.22 8.14 7.43
C ALA A 205 -33.36 8.97 8.40
N CYS A 206 -32.04 8.84 8.32
CA CYS A 206 -31.11 9.66 9.10
C CYS A 206 -30.97 11.05 8.46
N MET A 207 -31.44 12.09 9.17
CA MET A 207 -31.27 13.48 8.71
C MET A 207 -29.84 13.96 9.03
N LYS A 208 -29.00 14.08 7.99
CA LYS A 208 -27.61 14.55 8.09
C LYS A 208 -27.55 15.98 8.64
N THR A 209 -27.18 16.16 9.91
CA THR A 209 -26.93 17.49 10.47
C THR A 209 -25.55 18.00 10.02
N THR A 210 -25.49 19.17 9.40
CA THR A 210 -24.28 19.80 8.83
C THR A 210 -23.30 20.36 9.88
N ARG A 211 -23.35 19.93 11.14
CA ARG A 211 -22.39 20.31 12.18
C ARG A 211 -21.95 19.08 12.95
N ARG A 212 -20.66 19.02 13.29
CA ARG A 212 -19.95 17.90 13.95
C ARG A 212 -20.43 17.59 15.39
N THR A 213 -21.69 17.86 15.68
CA THR A 213 -22.40 17.51 16.90
C THR A 213 -23.78 17.06 16.42
N HIS A 214 -23.97 15.73 16.28
CA HIS A 214 -25.26 15.11 15.97
C HIS A 214 -26.21 15.25 17.17
N GLU A 215 -26.62 16.48 17.48
CA GLU A 215 -27.72 16.72 18.39
C GLU A 215 -29.01 16.50 17.61
N ILE A 216 -29.62 15.33 17.84
CA ILE A 216 -30.97 15.04 17.35
C ILE A 216 -31.90 16.10 17.95
N PRO A 217 -32.62 16.90 17.13
CA PRO A 217 -33.54 17.90 17.68
C PRO A 217 -34.61 17.20 18.52
N LEU A 218 -34.94 17.79 19.66
CA LEU A 218 -35.93 17.23 20.60
C LEU A 218 -37.14 18.15 20.66
N CYS A 219 -38.34 17.59 20.60
CA CYS A 219 -39.55 18.34 20.86
C CYS A 219 -39.78 18.48 22.36
N ARG A 220 -40.22 19.66 22.78
CA ARG A 220 -40.74 19.88 24.13
C ARG A 220 -42.24 20.03 24.04
N TYR A 221 -42.96 19.20 24.79
CA TYR A 221 -44.41 19.27 24.92
C TYR A 221 -44.78 19.01 26.37
N ASN A 222 -45.43 19.98 27.01
CA ASN A 222 -45.84 19.93 28.41
C ASN A 222 -44.72 19.45 29.36
N ASP A 223 -43.56 20.12 29.29
CA ASP A 223 -42.34 19.83 30.06
C ASP A 223 -41.70 18.44 29.85
N GLN A 224 -42.28 17.61 28.99
CA GLN A 224 -41.70 16.35 28.53
C GLN A 224 -40.92 16.54 27.23
N VAL A 225 -39.94 15.68 27.04
CA VAL A 225 -38.99 15.74 25.92
C VAL A 225 -39.19 14.49 25.06
N TYR A 226 -39.47 14.71 23.78
CA TYR A 226 -39.76 13.66 22.80
C TYR A 226 -38.73 13.69 21.67
N LYS A 227 -38.32 12.50 21.20
CA LYS A 227 -37.42 12.38 20.05
C LYS A 227 -38.20 12.57 18.75
N VAL A 228 -37.56 13.10 17.71
CA VAL A 228 -38.17 13.15 16.37
C VAL A 228 -38.59 11.76 15.92
N GLY A 229 -39.81 11.65 15.39
CA GLY A 229 -40.49 10.40 15.02
C GLY A 229 -41.33 9.78 16.14
N GLU A 230 -41.15 10.22 17.38
CA GLU A 230 -41.91 9.71 18.53
C GLU A 230 -43.37 10.19 18.49
N ARG A 231 -44.29 9.25 18.72
CA ARG A 231 -45.73 9.48 18.82
C ARG A 231 -46.18 9.38 20.27
N PHE A 232 -46.96 10.34 20.73
CA PHE A 232 -47.39 10.43 22.12
C PHE A 232 -48.83 10.96 22.24
N PRO A 233 -49.57 10.64 23.31
CA PRO A 233 -50.90 11.19 23.55
C PRO A 233 -50.82 12.70 23.84
N ALA A 234 -51.78 13.46 23.32
CA ALA A 234 -52.00 14.84 23.73
C ALA A 234 -52.58 14.88 25.16
N GLU A 235 -52.50 16.05 25.81
CA GLU A 235 -53.01 16.24 27.18
C GLU A 235 -54.52 15.99 27.30
N ASP A 236 -55.27 16.21 26.22
CA ASP A 236 -56.71 15.94 26.16
C ASP A 236 -57.07 14.44 26.17
N GLY A 237 -56.08 13.54 26.13
CA GLY A 237 -56.26 12.09 26.18
C GLY A 237 -56.91 11.46 24.93
N CYS A 238 -57.15 12.24 23.89
CA CYS A 238 -57.90 11.85 22.71
C CYS A 238 -57.11 12.10 21.42
N ASN A 239 -56.42 13.22 21.33
CA ASN A 239 -55.53 13.53 20.23
C ASN A 239 -54.19 12.82 20.38
N LYS A 240 -53.54 12.57 19.24
CA LYS A 240 -52.20 11.99 19.17
C LYS A 240 -51.27 13.00 18.54
N CYS A 241 -50.12 13.19 19.16
CA CYS A 241 -49.07 14.07 18.71
C CYS A 241 -47.90 13.27 18.14
N ILE A 242 -47.14 13.91 17.27
CA ILE A 242 -45.86 13.42 16.75
C ILE A 242 -44.83 14.53 16.87
N CYS A 243 -43.62 14.17 17.29
CA CYS A 243 -42.48 15.06 17.23
C CYS A 243 -41.87 15.00 15.83
N GLU A 244 -41.81 16.14 15.15
CA GLU A 244 -41.28 16.30 13.79
C GLU A 244 -40.14 17.32 13.79
N ALA A 245 -39.33 17.31 12.73
CA ALA A 245 -38.36 18.38 12.47
C ALA A 245 -38.56 18.90 11.05
N ASN A 246 -38.53 20.22 10.89
CA ASN A 246 -38.64 20.83 9.57
C ASN A 246 -37.31 20.75 8.79
N GLU A 247 -37.32 21.24 7.53
CA GLU A 247 -36.14 21.28 6.63
C GLU A 247 -34.94 22.07 7.19
N HIS A 248 -35.14 22.85 8.25
CA HIS A 248 -34.10 23.62 8.94
C HIS A 248 -33.74 23.06 10.31
N ASN A 249 -34.08 21.80 10.59
CA ASN A 249 -33.76 21.11 11.84
C ASN A 249 -34.37 21.79 13.08
N ARG A 250 -35.54 22.44 12.94
CA ARG A 250 -36.28 22.98 14.07
C ARG A 250 -37.33 21.97 14.52
N PRO A 251 -37.30 21.51 15.78
CA PRO A 251 -38.30 20.57 16.29
C PRO A 251 -39.67 21.23 16.40
N SER A 252 -40.72 20.51 16.01
CA SER A 252 -42.11 20.93 16.09
C SER A 252 -43.00 19.77 16.50
N VAL A 253 -44.05 20.05 17.27
CA VAL A 253 -45.06 19.08 17.65
C VAL A 253 -46.30 19.29 16.81
N SER A 254 -46.74 18.23 16.14
CA SER A 254 -47.96 18.21 15.34
C SER A 254 -48.94 17.23 15.99
N CYS A 255 -50.14 17.69 16.35
CA CYS A 255 -51.18 16.85 16.94
C CYS A 255 -52.37 16.72 16.00
N THR A 256 -53.09 15.61 16.10
CA THR A 256 -54.41 15.51 15.47
C THR A 256 -55.36 16.55 16.05
N GLU A 257 -56.32 17.02 15.26
CA GLU A 257 -57.38 17.94 15.69
C GLU A 257 -58.74 17.23 15.65
N ILE A 258 -58.88 16.21 16.48
CA ILE A 258 -60.14 15.49 16.65
C ILE A 258 -61.01 16.26 17.65
N ASP A 259 -62.27 16.50 17.28
CA ASP A 259 -63.29 17.03 18.19
C ASP A 259 -63.65 15.95 19.24
N CYS A 260 -62.89 15.93 20.33
CA CYS A 260 -62.96 14.92 21.37
C CYS A 260 -64.30 14.88 22.12
N MET A 261 -65.12 15.93 22.00
CA MET A 261 -66.47 15.93 22.57
C MET A 261 -67.45 15.03 21.79
N LYS A 262 -67.10 14.63 20.54
CA LYS A 262 -67.93 13.71 19.75
C LYS A 262 -67.48 12.26 19.81
N THR A 263 -66.29 11.98 20.31
CA THR A 263 -65.77 10.62 20.46
C THR A 263 -66.12 9.98 21.81
N THR A 264 -66.80 10.71 22.72
CA THR A 264 -67.51 10.11 23.85
C THR A 264 -68.79 9.40 23.41
N ARG A 265 -68.71 8.47 22.45
CA ARG A 265 -69.52 7.27 22.60
C ARG A 265 -68.85 6.48 23.71
N ARG A 266 -69.26 6.80 24.94
CA ARG A 266 -69.02 6.01 26.14
C ARG A 266 -69.06 4.53 25.72
N PRO A 267 -68.05 3.70 26.05
CA PRO A 267 -68.09 2.28 25.69
C PRO A 267 -69.45 1.70 26.10
N PRO A 268 -70.05 0.79 25.32
CA PRO A 268 -71.38 0.27 25.62
C PRO A 268 -71.36 -0.27 27.05
N VAL A 269 -72.18 0.32 27.91
CA VAL A 269 -72.38 -0.13 29.29
C VAL A 269 -73.58 -1.07 29.32
N CYS A 270 -73.49 -2.09 30.16
CA CYS A 270 -74.59 -3.01 30.42
C CYS A 270 -75.36 -2.54 31.67
N MET A 271 -76.68 -2.69 31.70
CA MET A 271 -77.50 -2.40 32.89
C MET A 271 -78.10 -3.68 33.47
N TYR A 272 -77.93 -3.91 34.77
CA TYR A 272 -78.55 -5.01 35.54
C TYR A 272 -78.96 -4.52 36.93
N ASN A 273 -80.24 -4.69 37.29
CA ASN A 273 -80.84 -4.19 38.54
C ASN A 273 -80.47 -2.73 38.87
N ASP A 274 -80.72 -1.82 37.92
CA ASP A 274 -80.43 -0.39 38.01
C ASP A 274 -78.94 -0.01 38.21
N ASN A 275 -78.03 -0.97 38.12
CA ASN A 275 -76.58 -0.73 38.17
C ASN A 275 -75.97 -0.77 36.78
N VAL A 276 -74.92 0.04 36.57
CA VAL A 276 -74.19 0.20 35.31
C VAL A 276 -72.87 -0.57 35.39
N TYR A 277 -72.58 -1.39 34.37
CA TYR A 277 -71.39 -2.23 34.28
C TYR A 277 -70.59 -1.93 33.01
N GLU A 278 -69.27 -1.90 33.12
CA GLU A 278 -68.35 -1.79 31.99
C GLU A 278 -68.04 -3.17 31.38
N VAL A 279 -67.53 -3.17 30.15
CA VAL A 279 -67.17 -4.41 29.45
C VAL A 279 -65.99 -5.07 30.18
N GLY A 280 -66.24 -6.21 30.81
CA GLY A 280 -65.26 -6.96 31.61
C GLY A 280 -65.62 -7.07 33.09
N ASP A 281 -66.61 -6.31 33.56
CA ASP A 281 -67.10 -6.43 34.94
C ASP A 281 -67.78 -7.78 35.18
N SER A 282 -67.52 -8.34 36.36
CA SER A 282 -68.24 -9.51 36.88
C SER A 282 -69.35 -9.04 37.81
N PHE A 283 -70.58 -9.51 37.60
CA PHE A 283 -71.71 -9.20 38.47
C PHE A 283 -72.28 -10.46 39.11
N PRO A 284 -72.82 -10.37 40.34
CA PRO A 284 -73.48 -11.49 40.98
C PRO A 284 -74.74 -11.88 40.20
N ALA A 285 -74.92 -13.18 39.97
CA ALA A 285 -76.12 -13.73 39.34
C ALA A 285 -77.36 -13.44 40.20
#